data_AF-Q22CV1-F1
#
_entry.id   AF-Q22CV1-F1
#
_cell.length_a   1.000
_cell.length_b   1.000
_cell.length_c   1.000
_cell.angle_alpha   90.00
_cell.angle_beta   90.00
_cell.angle_gamma   90.00
#
_symmetry.space_group_name_H-M   'P 1'
#
loop_
_entity.id
_entity.type
_entity.pdbx_description
1 polymer ?
#
loop_
_entity_poly.entity_id
_entity_poly.type
_entity_poly.pdbx_seq_one_letter_code
_entity_poly.pdbx_strand_id
1 'polypeptide(L)'
;MIQLTYIFFGLAMIFVSLYVGMSLTGKAGKFFKKGKKLGEIEEEYERLRDQLRNLKHHYYWAQSNGEKTKEKQMEKQIFEVEDKLEQLYEEYQILKKGGSVPLKNIPKNQ
;
A
#
# COMPACT_ATOMS: atom_id res chain seq x y z
N MET A 1 53.85 -6.52 -25.20
CA MET A 1 52.49 -7.07 -25.44
C MET A 1 51.72 -7.38 -24.16
N ILE A 2 52.34 -8.03 -23.16
CA ILE A 2 51.66 -8.49 -21.92
C ILE A 2 51.07 -7.35 -21.06
N GLN A 3 51.68 -6.16 -21.03
CA GLN A 3 51.13 -5.05 -20.23
C GLN A 3 49.86 -4.42 -20.83
N LEU A 4 49.73 -4.43 -22.16
CA LEU A 4 48.56 -3.86 -22.84
C LEU A 4 47.30 -4.70 -22.57
N THR A 5 47.44 -6.02 -22.46
CA THR A 5 46.35 -6.94 -22.16
C THR A 5 45.77 -6.73 -20.76
N TYR A 6 46.59 -6.49 -19.75
CA TYR A 6 46.09 -6.24 -18.38
C TYR A 6 45.32 -4.92 -18.26
N ILE A 7 45.74 -3.88 -18.98
CA ILE A 7 45.03 -2.59 -19.02
C ILE A 7 43.64 -2.77 -19.64
N PHE A 8 43.53 -3.54 -20.73
CA PHE A 8 42.26 -3.89 -21.36
C PHE A 8 41.35 -4.71 -20.43
N PHE A 9 41.89 -5.71 -19.73
CA PHE A 9 41.12 -6.51 -18.77
C PHE A 9 40.65 -5.68 -17.57
N GLY A 10 41.48 -4.77 -17.06
CA GLY A 10 41.11 -3.84 -15.99
C GLY A 10 39.98 -2.90 -16.40
N LEU A 11 40.06 -2.31 -17.60
CA LEU A 11 38.99 -1.49 -18.16
C LEU A 11 37.70 -2.28 -18.38
N ALA A 12 37.78 -3.49 -18.92
CA ALA A 12 36.63 -4.36 -19.11
C ALA A 12 35.92 -4.69 -17.78
N MET A 13 36.68 -4.97 -16.72
CA MET A 13 36.12 -5.21 -15.37
C MET A 13 35.41 -3.99 -14.79
N ILE A 14 35.93 -2.78 -15.04
CA ILE A 14 35.28 -1.54 -14.62
C ILE A 14 33.95 -1.35 -15.36
N PHE A 15 33.92 -1.57 -16.68
CA PHE A 15 32.70 -1.48 -17.48
C PHE A 15 31.65 -2.52 -17.06
N VAL A 16 32.06 -3.77 -16.79
CA VAL A 16 31.18 -4.81 -16.28
C VAL A 16 30.62 -4.44 -14.91
N SER A 17 31.46 -3.91 -14.01
CA SER A 17 31.04 -3.48 -12.68
C SER A 17 30.03 -2.33 -12.74
N LEU A 18 30.25 -1.34 -13.62
CA LEU A 18 29.31 -0.24 -13.84
C LEU A 18 27.98 -0.72 -14.43
N TYR A 19 28.03 -1.64 -15.40
CA TYR A 19 26.84 -2.21 -16.03
C TYR A 19 25.98 -3.00 -15.03
N VAL A 20 26.62 -3.86 -14.21
CA VAL A 20 25.93 -4.63 -13.16
C VAL A 20 25.35 -3.70 -12.10
N GLY A 21 26.10 -2.69 -11.66
CA GLY A 21 25.63 -1.68 -10.71
C GLY A 21 24.40 -0.91 -11.21
N MET A 22 24.38 -0.50 -12.48
CA MET A 22 23.22 0.16 -13.08
C MET A 22 22.01 -0.78 -13.24
N SER A 23 22.24 -2.08 -13.52
CA SER A 23 21.16 -3.05 -13.73
C SER A 23 20.36 -3.39 -12.46
N LEU A 24 20.97 -3.26 -11.28
CA LEU A 24 20.37 -3.61 -9.99
C LEU A 24 19.48 -2.50 -9.41
N THR A 25 19.80 -1.24 -9.70
CA THR A 25 19.08 -0.08 -9.13
C THR A 25 17.63 0.02 -9.63
N GLY A 26 17.38 -0.32 -10.90
CA GLY A 26 16.03 -0.25 -11.50
C GLY A 26 15.02 -1.24 -10.91
N LYS A 27 15.48 -2.42 -10.46
CA LYS A 27 14.60 -3.41 -9.81
C LYS A 27 14.33 -3.04 -8.36
N ALA A 28 15.36 -2.63 -7.62
CA ALA A 28 15.22 -2.23 -6.22
C ALA A 28 14.15 -1.14 -6.02
N GLY A 29 14.15 -0.10 -6.87
CA GLY A 29 13.17 0.99 -6.77
C GLY A 29 11.71 0.55 -6.93
N LYS A 30 11.42 -0.51 -7.72
CA LYS A 30 10.06 -1.04 -7.87
C LYS A 30 9.61 -1.82 -6.63
N PHE A 31 10.52 -2.57 -6.00
CA PHE A 31 10.23 -3.29 -4.76
C PHE A 31 9.98 -2.34 -3.59
N PHE A 32 10.78 -1.28 -3.44
CA PHE A 32 10.58 -0.28 -2.39
C PHE A 32 9.24 0.47 -2.55
N LYS A 33 8.88 0.87 -3.77
CA LYS A 33 7.58 1.52 -4.02
C LYS A 33 6.39 0.62 -3.71
N LYS A 34 6.49 -0.68 -4.04
CA LYS A 34 5.46 -1.67 -3.71
C LYS A 34 5.34 -1.89 -2.21
N GLY A 35 6.46 -2.02 -1.51
CA GLY A 35 6.48 -2.17 -0.05
C GLY A 35 5.86 -0.97 0.67
N LYS A 36 6.18 0.26 0.23
CA LYS A 36 5.61 1.47 0.80
C LYS A 36 4.08 1.51 0.64
N LYS A 37 3.56 1.25 -0.57
CA LYS A 37 2.11 1.24 -0.82
C LYS A 37 1.37 0.16 -0.03
N LEU A 38 1.97 -1.02 0.14
CA LEU A 38 1.38 -2.07 0.96
C LEU A 38 1.29 -1.65 2.43
N GLY A 39 2.33 -0.98 2.94
CA GLY A 39 2.31 -0.40 4.29
C GLY A 39 1.25 0.69 4.45
N GLU A 40 1.10 1.59 3.47
CA GLU A 40 0.05 2.63 3.47
C GLU A 40 -1.36 2.02 3.53
N ILE A 41 -1.62 0.95 2.76
CA ILE A 41 -2.91 0.24 2.77
C ILE A 41 -3.16 -0.47 4.10
N GLU A 42 -2.13 -1.09 4.68
CA GLU A 42 -2.23 -1.78 5.98
C GLU A 42 -2.52 -0.79 7.11
N GLU A 43 -1.85 0.35 7.13
CA GLU A 43 -2.10 1.43 8.09
C GLU A 43 -3.54 1.98 7.94
N GLU A 44 -3.99 2.21 6.71
CA GLU A 44 -5.34 2.70 6.47
C GLU A 44 -6.41 1.66 6.84
N TYR A 45 -6.15 0.38 6.59
CA TYR A 45 -7.02 -0.72 6.99
C TYR A 45 -7.19 -0.78 8.51
N GLU A 46 -6.10 -0.76 9.27
CA GLU A 46 -6.19 -0.79 10.74
C GLU A 46 -6.88 0.46 11.30
N ARG A 47 -6.63 1.64 10.72
CA ARG A 47 -7.34 2.88 11.08
C ARG A 47 -8.85 2.75 10.89
N LEU A 48 -9.30 2.25 9.72
CA LEU A 48 -10.72 2.07 9.44
C LEU A 48 -11.34 0.96 10.29
N ARG A 49 -10.59 -0.09 10.61
CA ARG A 49 -11.02 -1.16 11.51
C ARG A 49 -11.26 -0.66 12.93
N ASP A 50 -10.37 0.18 13.44
CA ASP A 50 -10.55 0.84 14.74
C ASP A 50 -11.74 1.80 14.73
N GLN A 51 -11.92 2.57 13.65
CA GLN A 51 -13.09 3.42 13.46
C GLN A 51 -14.38 2.60 13.44
N LEU A 52 -14.41 1.46 12.73
CA LEU A 52 -15.55 0.55 12.66
C LEU A 52 -15.92 0.01 14.04
N ARG A 53 -14.92 -0.41 14.84
CA ARG A 53 -15.16 -0.88 16.21
C ARG A 53 -15.82 0.21 17.05
N ASN A 54 -15.35 1.46 16.92
CA ASN A 54 -15.89 2.58 17.68
C ASN A 54 -17.33 2.94 17.24
N LEU A 55 -17.59 2.93 15.93
CA LEU A 55 -18.93 3.13 15.37
C LEU A 55 -19.91 2.05 15.82
N LYS A 56 -19.50 0.77 15.81
CA LYS A 56 -20.32 -0.35 16.29
C LYS A 56 -20.65 -0.20 17.78
N HIS A 57 -19.68 0.23 18.59
CA HIS A 57 -19.92 0.54 20.00
C HIS A 57 -20.98 1.63 20.17
N HIS A 58 -20.87 2.75 19.43
CA HIS A 58 -21.87 3.83 19.46
C HIS A 58 -23.23 3.42 18.91
N TYR A 59 -23.28 2.57 17.89
CA TYR A 59 -24.51 1.99 17.36
C TYR A 59 -25.25 1.18 18.43
N TYR A 60 -24.57 0.24 19.09
CA TYR A 60 -25.20 -0.57 20.14
C TYR A 60 -25.63 0.27 21.34
N TRP A 61 -24.85 1.27 21.72
CA TRP A 61 -25.26 2.23 22.74
C TRP A 61 -26.52 3.00 22.33
N ALA A 62 -26.59 3.52 21.10
CA ALA A 62 -27.77 4.23 20.62
C ALA A 62 -29.01 3.32 20.57
N GLN A 63 -28.82 2.09 20.11
CA GLN A 63 -29.86 1.06 20.06
C GLN A 63 -30.38 0.74 21.47
N SER A 64 -29.49 0.53 22.45
CA SER A 64 -29.89 0.23 23.84
C SER A 64 -30.64 1.39 24.51
N ASN A 65 -30.36 2.63 24.11
CA ASN A 65 -31.01 3.83 24.65
C ASN A 65 -32.26 4.26 23.85
N GLY A 66 -32.66 3.50 22.83
CA GLY A 66 -33.80 3.84 21.98
C GLY A 66 -33.60 5.08 21.09
N GLU A 67 -32.36 5.53 20.90
CA GLU A 67 -32.01 6.70 20.11
C GLU A 67 -32.01 6.39 18.59
N LYS A 68 -33.20 6.18 18.01
CA LYS A 68 -33.38 5.74 16.61
C LYS A 68 -32.69 6.61 15.56
N THR A 69 -32.59 7.92 15.78
CA THR A 69 -31.92 8.82 14.83
C THR A 69 -30.41 8.60 14.83
N LYS A 70 -29.80 8.46 16.02
CA LYS A 70 -28.36 8.17 16.15
C LYS A 70 -28.05 6.77 15.66
N GLU A 71 -28.92 5.79 15.95
CA GLU A 71 -28.79 4.41 15.45
C GLU A 71 -28.67 4.39 13.92
N LYS A 72 -29.63 5.01 13.20
CA LYS A 72 -29.60 5.08 11.73
C LYS A 72 -28.38 5.82 11.19
N GLN A 73 -27.95 6.88 11.87
CA GLN A 73 -26.75 7.62 11.46
C GLN A 73 -25.49 6.76 11.58
N MET A 74 -25.34 6.04 12.71
CA MET A 74 -24.20 5.16 12.95
C MET A 74 -24.23 3.96 12.00
N GLU A 75 -25.40 3.38 11.73
CA GLU A 75 -25.59 2.30 10.77
C GLU A 75 -25.09 2.69 9.37
N LYS A 76 -25.45 3.89 8.89
CA LYS A 76 -24.95 4.41 7.61
C LYS A 76 -23.43 4.55 7.61
N GLN A 77 -22.86 5.10 8.68
CA GLN A 77 -21.40 5.28 8.79
C GLN A 77 -20.66 3.94 8.87
N ILE A 78 -21.24 2.94 9.54
CA ILE A 78 -20.72 1.56 9.58
C ILE A 78 -20.64 1.00 8.16
N PHE A 79 -21.74 1.12 7.39
CA PHE A 79 -21.78 0.65 6.01
C PHE A 79 -20.73 1.32 5.12
N GLU A 80 -20.56 2.64 5.24
CA GLU A 80 -19.55 3.40 4.50
C GLU A 80 -18.11 2.97 4.84
N VAL A 81 -17.85 2.62 6.10
CA VAL A 81 -16.52 2.14 6.54
C VAL A 81 -16.28 0.70 6.08
N GLU A 82 -17.31 -0.16 6.14
CA GLU A 82 -17.23 -1.54 5.65
C GLU A 82 -16.95 -1.60 4.14
N ASP A 83 -17.61 -0.76 3.33
CA ASP A 83 -17.35 -0.64 1.89
C ASP A 83 -15.89 -0.19 1.61
N LYS A 84 -15.37 0.77 2.37
CA LYS A 84 -13.96 1.20 2.24
C LYS A 84 -12.97 0.11 2.64
N LEU A 85 -13.27 -0.67 3.68
CA LEU A 85 -12.44 -1.81 4.09
C LEU A 85 -12.40 -2.89 3.01
N GLU A 86 -13.53 -3.16 2.36
CA GLU A 86 -13.61 -4.08 1.23
C GLU A 86 -12.77 -3.58 0.05
N GLN A 87 -12.88 -2.30 -0.31
CA GLN A 87 -12.08 -1.68 -1.36
C GLN A 87 -10.57 -1.78 -1.08
N LEU A 88 -10.13 -1.45 0.14
CA LEU A 88 -8.71 -1.58 0.52
C LEU A 88 -8.22 -3.02 0.45
N TYR A 89 -9.07 -3.98 0.81
CA TYR A 89 -8.74 -5.40 0.69
C TYR A 89 -8.55 -5.80 -0.77
N GLU A 90 -9.41 -5.35 -1.68
CA GLU A 90 -9.24 -5.57 -3.11
C GLU A 90 -7.95 -4.95 -3.64
N GLU A 91 -7.65 -3.70 -3.26
CA GLU A 91 -6.41 -3.00 -3.64
C GLU A 91 -5.17 -3.75 -3.15
N TYR A 92 -5.19 -4.22 -1.91
CA TYR A 92 -4.13 -5.05 -1.33
C TYR A 92 -3.91 -6.33 -2.15
N GLN A 93 -4.99 -7.04 -2.51
CA GLN A 93 -4.91 -8.28 -3.29
C GLN A 93 -4.34 -8.03 -4.69
N ILE A 94 -4.73 -6.93 -5.35
CA ILE A 94 -4.21 -6.52 -6.65
C ILE A 94 -2.71 -6.23 -6.55
N LEU A 95 -2.29 -5.43 -5.57
CA LEU A 95 -0.87 -5.10 -5.37
C LEU A 95 -0.04 -6.32 -5.03
N LYS A 96 -0.54 -7.20 -4.15
CA LYS A 96 0.14 -8.44 -3.76
C LYS A 96 0.44 -9.29 -4.99
N LYS A 97 -0.55 -9.47 -5.87
CA LYS A 97 -0.44 -10.21 -7.16
C LYS A 97 0.44 -9.51 -8.21
N GLY A 98 0.89 -8.28 -7.96
CA GLY A 98 1.72 -7.52 -8.89
C GLY A 98 0.95 -6.74 -9.95
N GLY A 99 -0.37 -6.63 -9.79
CA GLY A 99 -1.20 -5.74 -10.60
C GLY A 99 -1.00 -4.27 -10.21
N SER A 100 -1.34 -3.38 -11.14
CA SER A 100 -1.43 -1.94 -10.86
C SER A 100 -2.84 -1.60 -10.39
N VAL A 101 -2.96 -1.01 -9.20
CA VAL A 101 -4.24 -0.48 -8.71
C VAL A 101 -4.68 0.68 -9.61
N PRO A 102 -5.91 0.66 -10.16
CA PRO A 102 -6.44 1.81 -10.89
C PRO A 102 -6.51 3.02 -9.97
N LEU A 103 -6.00 4.18 -10.44
CA LEU A 103 -5.82 5.43 -9.67
C LEU A 103 -7.12 6.10 -9.15
N LYS A 104 -8.26 5.43 -9.17
CA LYS A 104 -9.55 6.06 -8.91
C LYS A 104 -9.83 6.28 -7.41
N ASN A 105 -9.20 5.53 -6.51
CA ASN A 105 -9.67 5.44 -5.12
C ASN A 105 -8.67 5.80 -4.02
N ILE A 106 -7.43 6.21 -4.33
CA ILE A 106 -6.52 6.68 -3.27
C ILE A 106 -7.06 8.02 -2.76
N PRO A 107 -7.56 8.12 -1.51
CA PRO A 107 -7.94 9.42 -0.97
C PRO A 107 -6.69 10.29 -1.02
N LYS A 108 -6.75 11.37 -1.81
CA LYS A 108 -5.74 12.42 -1.72
C LYS A 108 -5.84 12.96 -0.30
N ASN A 109 -4.87 12.62 0.55
CA ASN A 109 -4.62 13.37 1.77
C ASN A 109 -4.49 14.85 1.37
N GLN A 110 -5.55 15.63 1.64
CA GLN A 110 -5.53 17.08 1.70
C GLN A 110 -5.01 17.50 3.07
#